data_AF-A0A3S0CQ06-F1
#
_entry.id   AF-A0A3S0CQ06-F1
#
_cell.length_a   1.000
_cell.length_b   1.000
_cell.length_c   1.000
_cell.angle_alpha   90.00
_cell.angle_beta   90.00
_cell.angle_gamma   90.00
#
_symmetry.space_group_name_H-M   'P 1'
#
loop_
_entity.id
_entity.type
_entity.pdbx_description
1 polymer ?
#
loop_
_entity_poly.entity_id
_entity_poly.type
_entity_poly.pdbx_seq_one_letter_code
_entity_poly.pdbx_strand_id
1 'polypeptide(L)'
;MNLPEVVHARHLAQLGYLQEILEETGLATNLLEKSEAIPLHVLMAGFQEDAKGRERFLHFSFLPLNDEEITSVQLLQIYSTLPFHLGEGLRGEVGEVLLEINTRLPVGHFGINEQGELHYRYVYSIPASSTFESEQVLEILSLFVYMCDMFAEYIEKVAGGEATAEQVVAALRG
;
A
#
# COMPACT_ATOMS: atom_id res chain seq x y z
N MET A 1 -18.36 10.94 1.70
CA MET A 1 -17.84 12.31 1.44
C MET A 1 -17.80 12.45 -0.07
N ASN A 2 -18.54 13.39 -0.67
CA ASN A 2 -18.65 13.48 -2.13
C ASN A 2 -17.63 14.49 -2.65
N LEU A 3 -16.61 14.00 -3.36
CA LEU A 3 -15.67 14.88 -4.07
C LEU A 3 -16.39 15.52 -5.28
N PRO A 4 -15.97 16.73 -5.71
CA PRO A 4 -16.46 17.30 -6.97
C PRO A 4 -16.14 16.39 -8.16
N GLU A 5 -17.04 16.31 -9.15
CA GLU A 5 -16.83 15.47 -10.35
C GLU A 5 -15.53 15.80 -11.12
N VAL A 6 -15.10 17.07 -11.12
CA VAL A 6 -13.81 17.47 -11.72
C VAL A 6 -12.61 16.82 -11.02
N VAL A 7 -12.69 16.60 -9.70
CA VAL A 7 -11.64 15.94 -8.93
C VAL A 7 -11.62 14.44 -9.25
N HIS A 8 -12.80 13.82 -9.37
CA HIS A 8 -12.91 12.43 -9.81
C HIS A 8 -12.34 12.22 -11.22
N ALA A 9 -12.70 13.07 -12.18
CA ALA A 9 -12.17 13.01 -13.54
C ALA A 9 -10.63 13.16 -13.58
N ARG A 10 -10.08 14.07 -12.77
CA ARG A 10 -8.62 14.24 -12.63
C ARG A 10 -7.96 12.99 -12.05
N HIS A 11 -8.51 12.43 -10.96
CA HIS A 11 -7.97 11.21 -10.35
C HIS A 11 -8.01 10.03 -11.32
N LEU A 12 -9.11 9.88 -12.07
CA LEU A 12 -9.23 8.83 -13.09
C LEU A 12 -8.18 8.98 -14.19
N ALA A 13 -7.99 10.19 -14.71
CA ALA A 13 -6.96 10.46 -15.72
C ALA A 13 -5.54 10.17 -15.20
N GLN A 14 -5.23 10.58 -13.97
CA GLN A 14 -3.95 10.29 -13.33
C GLN A 14 -3.72 8.78 -13.14
N LEU A 15 -4.73 8.04 -12.69
CA LEU A 15 -4.64 6.58 -12.60
C LEU A 15 -4.48 5.92 -13.97
N GLY A 16 -5.08 6.48 -15.03
CA GLY A 16 -4.84 6.04 -16.41
C GLY A 16 -3.38 6.23 -16.85
N TYR A 17 -2.76 7.37 -16.53
CA TYR A 17 -1.33 7.56 -16.80
C TYR A 17 -0.45 6.58 -16.02
N LEU A 18 -0.77 6.35 -14.74
CA LEU A 18 -0.07 5.35 -13.93
C LEU A 18 -0.24 3.94 -14.52
N GLN A 19 -1.43 3.62 -15.01
CA GLN A 19 -1.72 2.35 -15.66
C GLN A 19 -0.78 2.12 -16.86
N GLU A 20 -0.65 3.10 -17.75
CA GLU A 20 0.25 3.01 -18.91
C GLU A 20 1.70 2.75 -18.47
N ILE A 21 2.19 3.50 -17.47
CA ILE A 21 3.55 3.32 -16.92
C ILE A 21 3.76 1.89 -16.39
N LEU A 22 2.79 1.32 -15.69
CA LEU A 22 2.90 -0.03 -15.15
C LEU A 22 2.82 -1.10 -16.24
N GLU A 23 1.94 -0.92 -17.22
CA GLU A 23 1.80 -1.85 -18.35
C GLU A 23 3.07 -1.89 -19.22
N GLU A 24 3.77 -0.76 -19.38
CA GLU A 24 5.07 -0.70 -20.07
C GLU A 24 6.14 -1.57 -19.38
N THR A 25 6.01 -1.81 -18.07
CA THR A 25 6.89 -2.73 -17.32
C THR A 25 6.44 -4.20 -17.38
N GLY A 26 5.35 -4.50 -18.10
CA GLY A 26 4.79 -5.83 -18.26
C GLY A 26 3.88 -6.28 -17.11
N LEU A 27 3.49 -5.38 -16.21
CA LEU A 27 2.54 -5.70 -15.14
C LEU A 27 1.11 -5.75 -15.68
N ALA A 28 0.36 -6.76 -15.26
CA ALA A 28 -1.07 -6.82 -15.50
C ALA A 28 -1.79 -5.82 -14.59
N THR A 29 -2.62 -4.96 -15.17
CA THR A 29 -3.34 -3.93 -14.43
C THR A 29 -4.85 -4.00 -14.70
N ASN A 30 -5.63 -3.41 -13.79
CA ASN A 30 -7.07 -3.26 -13.93
C ASN A 30 -7.53 -1.96 -13.26
N LEU A 31 -8.08 -1.02 -14.03
CA LEU A 31 -8.60 0.24 -13.54
C LEU A 31 -10.10 0.12 -13.25
N LEU A 32 -10.45 0.15 -11.97
CA LEU A 32 -11.82 0.13 -11.48
C LEU A 32 -12.31 1.56 -11.27
N GLU A 33 -13.37 1.93 -11.98
CA GLU A 33 -14.01 3.23 -11.80
C GLU A 33 -14.86 3.29 -10.53
N LYS A 34 -15.08 4.51 -10.01
CA LYS A 34 -15.97 4.73 -8.88
C LYS A 34 -17.38 4.20 -9.18
N SER A 35 -18.00 3.61 -8.19
CA SER A 35 -19.36 3.06 -8.22
C SER A 35 -20.01 3.20 -6.84
N GLU A 36 -21.25 2.76 -6.70
CA GLU A 36 -21.91 2.72 -5.39
C GLU A 36 -21.18 1.79 -4.40
N ALA A 37 -20.56 0.72 -4.89
CA ALA A 37 -19.79 -0.22 -4.08
C ALA A 37 -18.34 0.24 -3.82
N ILE A 38 -17.76 1.04 -4.74
CA ILE A 38 -16.38 1.50 -4.68
C ILE A 38 -16.37 3.04 -4.77
N PRO A 39 -16.26 3.77 -3.66
CA PRO A 39 -16.48 5.23 -3.66
C PRO A 39 -15.37 6.02 -4.37
N LEU A 40 -14.26 5.39 -4.75
CA LEU A 40 -13.10 6.01 -5.40
C LEU A 40 -12.67 5.17 -6.60
N HIS A 41 -12.01 5.81 -7.57
CA HIS A 41 -11.32 5.07 -8.62
C HIS A 41 -10.12 4.33 -8.02
N VAL A 42 -9.90 3.08 -8.44
CA VAL A 42 -8.81 2.23 -7.95
C VAL A 42 -8.10 1.61 -9.14
N LEU A 43 -6.79 1.82 -9.26
CA LEU A 43 -5.97 1.02 -10.16
C LEU A 43 -5.41 -0.16 -9.37
N MET A 44 -5.63 -1.38 -9.87
CA MET A 44 -5.02 -2.59 -9.35
C MET A 44 -3.88 -2.99 -10.28
N ALA A 45 -2.75 -3.41 -9.71
CA ALA A 45 -1.68 -4.04 -10.46
C ALA A 45 -1.25 -5.33 -9.76
N GLY A 46 -1.14 -6.42 -10.53
CA GLY A 46 -0.45 -7.61 -10.04
C GLY A 46 1.03 -7.29 -9.85
N PHE A 47 1.66 -7.85 -8.82
CA PHE A 47 3.10 -7.76 -8.64
C PHE A 47 3.70 -9.11 -8.24
N GLN A 48 5.03 -9.20 -8.19
CA GLN A 48 5.77 -10.41 -7.83
C GLN A 48 5.13 -11.16 -6.65
N GLU A 49 4.97 -12.47 -6.85
CA GLU A 49 4.61 -13.39 -5.77
C GLU A 49 5.56 -13.21 -4.59
N ASP A 50 5.07 -13.51 -3.39
CA ASP A 50 5.96 -13.54 -2.24
C ASP A 50 6.88 -14.78 -2.25
N ALA A 51 7.73 -14.90 -1.24
CA ALA A 51 8.65 -16.02 -1.10
C ALA A 51 7.97 -17.41 -1.03
N LYS A 52 6.64 -17.46 -0.82
CA LYS A 52 5.84 -18.70 -0.78
C LYS A 52 5.02 -18.91 -2.05
N GLY A 53 5.18 -18.09 -3.09
CA GLY A 53 4.47 -18.20 -4.35
C GLY A 53 3.02 -17.70 -4.29
N ARG A 54 2.67 -16.84 -3.33
CA ARG A 54 1.31 -16.29 -3.21
C ARG A 54 1.18 -15.01 -4.03
N GLU A 55 0.11 -14.90 -4.79
CA GLU A 55 -0.22 -13.70 -5.57
C GLU A 55 -0.39 -12.48 -4.65
N ARG A 56 0.06 -11.33 -5.16
CA ARG A 56 -0.06 -10.05 -4.48
C ARG A 56 -0.50 -8.97 -5.43
N PHE A 57 -1.30 -8.05 -4.92
CA PHE A 57 -1.85 -6.93 -5.67
C PHE A 57 -1.50 -5.62 -4.98
N LEU A 58 -1.08 -4.65 -5.79
CA LEU A 58 -0.99 -3.26 -5.38
C LEU A 58 -2.29 -2.56 -5.75
N HIS A 59 -2.83 -1.81 -4.79
CA HIS A 59 -3.97 -0.94 -4.97
C HIS A 59 -3.52 0.51 -4.92
N PHE A 60 -3.86 1.24 -5.97
CA PHE A 60 -3.59 2.66 -6.12
C PHE A 60 -4.90 3.43 -6.08
N SER A 61 -5.00 4.40 -5.18
CA SER A 61 -6.18 5.28 -5.12
C SER A 61 -5.81 6.64 -4.58
N PHE A 62 -6.43 7.69 -5.10
CA PHE A 62 -6.23 9.03 -4.55
C PHE A 62 -7.09 9.22 -3.31
N LEU A 63 -6.46 9.64 -2.22
CA LEU A 63 -7.18 9.95 -0.99
C LEU A 63 -8.09 11.16 -1.20
N PRO A 64 -9.35 11.12 -0.73
CA PRO A 64 -10.24 12.26 -0.79
C PRO A 64 -9.77 13.31 0.23
N LEU A 65 -8.99 14.28 -0.24
CA LEU A 65 -8.74 15.48 0.54
C LEU A 65 -9.94 16.41 0.42
N ASN A 66 -10.69 16.55 1.51
CA ASN A 66 -11.43 17.78 1.75
C ASN A 66 -10.38 18.80 2.17
N ASP A 67 -10.15 19.84 1.39
CA ASP A 67 -9.95 21.19 1.93
C ASP A 67 -9.66 22.17 0.79
N GLU A 68 -10.31 23.32 0.87
CA GLU A 68 -10.02 24.52 0.09
C GLU A 68 -8.57 25.04 0.34
N GLU A 69 -7.87 24.46 1.33
CA GLU A 69 -6.52 24.84 1.78
C GLU A 69 -5.39 23.96 1.18
N ILE A 70 -5.65 22.69 0.84
CA ILE A 70 -4.64 21.77 0.29
C ILE A 70 -4.93 21.52 -1.19
N THR A 71 -4.81 22.58 -1.99
CA THR A 71 -5.02 22.52 -3.45
C THR A 71 -3.76 22.19 -4.24
N SER A 72 -2.59 22.24 -3.60
CA SER A 72 -1.28 22.13 -4.25
C SER A 72 -0.76 20.70 -4.38
N VAL A 73 -1.39 19.71 -3.73
CA VAL A 73 -0.96 18.30 -3.77
C VAL A 73 -2.12 17.35 -3.99
N GLN A 74 -1.80 16.20 -4.57
CA GLN A 74 -2.64 15.03 -4.68
C GLN A 74 -1.95 13.90 -3.90
N LEU A 75 -2.73 13.12 -3.14
CA LEU A 75 -2.18 12.05 -2.30
C LEU A 75 -2.55 10.70 -2.91
N LEU A 76 -1.59 10.06 -3.57
CA LEU A 76 -1.74 8.70 -4.07
C LEU A 76 -1.46 7.72 -2.93
N GLN A 77 -2.46 6.98 -2.51
CA GLN A 77 -2.27 5.81 -1.67
C GLN A 77 -1.81 4.63 -2.52
N ILE A 78 -0.73 3.99 -2.06
CA ILE A 78 -0.24 2.68 -2.50
C ILE A 78 -0.52 1.71 -1.35
N TYR A 79 -1.25 0.64 -1.62
CA TYR A 79 -1.72 -0.28 -0.59
C TYR A 79 -1.56 -1.73 -1.05
N SER A 80 -1.12 -2.60 -0.15
CA SER A 80 -1.04 -4.04 -0.37
C SER A 80 -1.55 -4.78 0.86
N THR A 81 -2.40 -5.78 0.66
CA THR A 81 -2.78 -6.73 1.72
C THR A 81 -1.73 -7.82 1.77
N LEU A 82 -1.26 -8.17 2.97
CA LEU A 82 -0.31 -9.26 3.14
C LEU A 82 -1.03 -10.61 2.93
N PRO A 83 -0.43 -11.58 2.20
CA PRO A 83 -1.11 -12.81 1.78
C PRO A 83 -1.15 -13.88 2.89
N PHE A 84 -1.39 -13.46 4.13
CA PHE A 84 -1.50 -14.34 5.30
C PHE A 84 -2.46 -13.76 6.34
N HIS A 85 -3.00 -14.66 7.16
CA HIS A 85 -4.00 -14.32 8.16
C HIS A 85 -3.37 -14.10 9.52
N LEU A 86 -3.99 -13.20 10.28
CA LEU A 86 -3.71 -13.02 11.70
C LEU A 86 -4.39 -14.13 12.50
N GLY A 87 -3.62 -14.94 13.22
CA GLY A 87 -4.15 -15.95 14.12
C GLY A 87 -4.93 -15.35 15.30
N GLU A 88 -5.88 -16.12 15.83
CA GLU A 88 -6.73 -15.70 16.94
C GLU A 88 -5.88 -15.38 18.19
N GLY A 89 -6.16 -14.24 18.84
CA GLY A 89 -5.44 -13.80 20.02
C GLY A 89 -4.05 -13.18 19.77
N LEU A 90 -3.52 -13.23 18.55
CA LEU A 90 -2.16 -12.76 18.22
C LEU A 90 -2.08 -11.27 17.84
N ARG A 91 -3.21 -10.55 17.83
CA ARG A 91 -3.26 -9.12 17.45
C ARG A 91 -2.32 -8.25 18.29
N GLY A 92 -2.21 -8.53 19.59
CA GLY A 92 -1.32 -7.80 20.50
C GLY A 92 0.15 -7.99 20.13
N GLU A 93 0.58 -9.24 19.99
CA GLU A 93 1.96 -9.58 19.64
C GLU A 93 2.36 -9.04 18.27
N VAL A 94 1.50 -9.22 17.26
CA VAL A 94 1.76 -8.65 15.94
C VAL A 94 1.85 -7.13 16.01
N GLY A 95 0.99 -6.48 16.80
CA GLY A 95 1.04 -5.03 17.02
C GLY A 95 2.39 -4.53 17.54
N GLU A 96 3.01 -5.24 18.47
CA GLU A 96 4.35 -4.90 18.99
C GLU A 96 5.43 -4.98 17.90
N VAL A 97 5.38 -6.02 17.07
CA VAL A 97 6.28 -6.17 15.93
C VAL A 97 6.08 -5.06 14.91
N LEU A 98 4.82 -4.71 14.59
CA LEU A 98 4.53 -3.63 13.65
C LEU A 98 5.06 -2.28 14.15
N LEU A 99 4.95 -1.99 15.45
CA LEU A 99 5.51 -0.75 16.03
C LEU A 99 7.02 -0.67 15.85
N GLU A 100 7.73 -1.76 16.13
CA GLU A 100 9.19 -1.82 15.97
C GLU A 100 9.60 -1.67 14.50
N ILE A 101 8.94 -2.38 13.58
CA ILE A 101 9.21 -2.30 12.15
C ILE A 101 8.95 -0.90 11.61
N ASN A 102 7.81 -0.29 11.97
CA ASN A 102 7.40 1.01 11.44
C ASN A 102 8.38 2.14 11.80
N THR A 103 9.18 1.99 12.86
CA THR A 103 10.24 2.96 13.20
C THR A 103 11.47 2.90 12.28
N ARG A 104 11.58 1.85 11.44
CA ARG A 104 12.72 1.60 10.55
C ARG A 104 12.39 1.78 9.07
N LEU A 105 11.11 1.96 8.76
CA LEU A 105 10.65 2.10 7.39
C LEU A 105 11.02 3.49 6.84
N PRO A 106 11.71 3.58 5.69
CA PRO A 106 11.93 4.86 5.01
C PRO A 106 10.66 5.37 4.34
N VAL A 107 9.76 4.46 3.95
CA VAL A 107 8.46 4.75 3.35
C VAL A 107 7.41 3.78 3.87
N GLY A 108 6.17 4.25 3.89
CA GLY A 108 5.01 3.44 4.26
C GLY A 108 4.97 3.01 5.72
N HIS A 109 3.97 2.18 6.02
CA HIS A 109 3.78 1.55 7.32
C HIS A 109 3.00 0.25 7.16
N PHE A 110 3.26 -0.69 8.04
CA PHE A 110 2.40 -1.85 8.24
C PHE A 110 1.28 -1.53 9.23
N GLY A 111 0.13 -2.16 9.04
CA GLY A 111 -1.03 -2.00 9.93
C GLY A 111 -1.95 -3.22 9.92
N ILE A 112 -2.91 -3.19 10.84
CA ILE A 112 -4.01 -4.16 10.91
C ILE A 112 -5.31 -3.36 10.78
N ASN A 113 -6.12 -3.66 9.77
CA ASN A 113 -7.40 -2.97 9.61
C ASN A 113 -8.47 -3.47 10.60
N GLU A 114 -9.69 -2.94 10.49
CA GLU A 114 -10.82 -3.30 11.36
C GLU A 114 -11.25 -4.76 11.18
N GLN A 115 -11.03 -5.32 9.98
CA GLN A 115 -11.33 -6.71 9.62
C GLN A 115 -10.24 -7.69 10.09
N GLY A 116 -9.13 -7.19 10.66
CA GLY A 116 -8.01 -8.02 11.09
C GLY A 116 -7.01 -8.35 9.96
N GLU A 117 -7.15 -7.74 8.79
CA GLU A 117 -6.23 -7.93 7.67
C GLU A 117 -4.95 -7.11 7.88
N LEU A 118 -3.83 -7.78 7.71
CA LEU A 118 -2.51 -7.17 7.71
C LEU A 118 -2.26 -6.50 6.36
N HIS A 119 -1.73 -5.27 6.40
CA HIS A 119 -1.48 -4.51 5.19
C HIS A 119 -0.20 -3.70 5.28
N TYR A 120 0.30 -3.29 4.12
CA TYR A 120 1.36 -2.32 3.94
C TYR A 120 0.83 -1.15 3.12
N ARG A 121 1.02 0.08 3.63
CA ARG A 121 0.42 1.30 3.07
C ARG A 121 1.43 2.43 3.00
N TYR A 122 1.49 3.09 1.86
CA TYR A 122 2.25 4.32 1.66
C TYR A 122 1.38 5.39 1.01
N VAL A 123 1.61 6.66 1.35
CA VAL A 123 0.94 7.80 0.73
C VAL A 123 2.00 8.63 0.04
N TYR A 124 1.99 8.60 -1.28
CA TYR A 124 2.87 9.36 -2.14
C TYR A 124 2.23 10.70 -2.50
N SER A 125 2.92 11.79 -2.20
CA SER A 125 2.46 13.15 -2.47
C SER A 125 2.94 13.63 -3.83
N ILE A 126 2.01 14.05 -4.67
CA ILE A 126 2.26 14.52 -6.03
C ILE A 126 1.81 15.98 -6.11
N PRO A 127 2.61 16.92 -6.65
CA PRO A 127 2.14 18.27 -6.90
C PRO A 127 0.89 18.25 -7.80
N ALA A 128 -0.13 19.03 -7.46
CA ALA A 128 -1.38 19.09 -8.22
C ALA A 128 -1.20 19.62 -9.66
N SER A 129 -0.10 20.33 -9.92
CA SER A 129 0.31 20.82 -11.23
C SER A 129 1.09 19.81 -12.07
N SER A 130 1.45 18.66 -11.50
CA SER A 130 2.32 17.66 -12.12
C SER A 130 1.57 16.36 -12.38
N THR A 131 2.10 15.57 -13.30
CA THR A 131 1.74 14.18 -13.51
C THR A 131 2.86 13.28 -12.99
N PHE A 132 2.67 11.97 -13.11
CA PHE A 132 3.69 10.98 -12.81
C PHE A 132 4.90 11.11 -13.74
N GLU A 133 6.10 11.14 -13.14
CA GLU A 133 7.35 10.88 -13.85
C GLU A 133 7.67 9.39 -13.71
N SER A 134 7.73 8.65 -14.83
CA SER A 134 7.78 7.19 -14.84
C SER A 134 8.93 6.63 -14.00
N GLU A 135 10.14 7.18 -14.15
CA GLU A 135 11.32 6.73 -13.39
C GLU A 135 11.14 6.89 -11.88
N GLN A 136 10.60 8.03 -11.43
CA GLN A 136 10.39 8.31 -10.01
C GLN A 136 9.35 7.39 -9.41
N VAL A 137 8.25 7.17 -10.12
CA VAL A 137 7.19 6.25 -9.68
C VAL A 137 7.73 4.84 -9.55
N LEU A 138 8.44 4.34 -10.56
CA LEU A 138 8.98 2.99 -10.54
C LEU A 138 10.02 2.81 -9.43
N GLU A 139 10.82 3.83 -9.12
CA GLU A 139 11.74 3.80 -7.98
C GLU A 139 11.00 3.72 -6.64
N ILE A 140 9.94 4.52 -6.47
CA ILE A 140 9.08 4.49 -5.28
C ILE A 140 8.41 3.12 -5.12
N LEU A 141 7.91 2.54 -6.21
CA LEU A 141 7.29 1.21 -6.18
C LEU A 141 8.31 0.11 -5.85
N SER A 142 9.52 0.23 -6.40
CA SER A 142 10.62 -0.69 -6.07
C SER A 142 10.97 -0.62 -4.59
N LEU A 143 11.06 0.59 -4.03
CA LEU A 143 11.30 0.78 -2.60
C LEU A 143 10.13 0.24 -1.76
N PHE A 144 8.88 0.53 -2.15
CA PHE A 144 7.68 0.01 -1.47
C PHE A 144 7.70 -1.52 -1.41
N VAL A 145 7.92 -2.18 -2.55
CA VAL A 145 7.98 -3.65 -2.64
C VAL A 145 9.12 -4.19 -1.80
N TYR A 146 10.32 -3.62 -1.92
CA TYR A 146 11.49 -4.06 -1.16
C TYR A 146 11.23 -4.00 0.36
N MET A 147 10.67 -2.88 0.84
CA MET A 147 10.35 -2.72 2.26
C MET A 147 9.24 -3.65 2.72
N CYS A 148 8.23 -3.89 1.87
CA CYS A 148 7.18 -4.87 2.14
C CYS A 148 7.77 -6.27 2.33
N ASP A 149 8.61 -6.70 1.40
CA ASP A 149 9.16 -8.07 1.36
C ASP A 149 10.15 -8.32 2.49
N MET A 150 11.01 -7.34 2.76
CA MET A 150 12.02 -7.42 3.82
C MET A 150 11.40 -7.68 5.20
N PHE A 151 10.20 -7.15 5.46
CA PHE A 151 9.56 -7.21 6.77
C PHE A 151 8.35 -8.16 6.87
N ALA A 152 7.72 -8.52 5.75
CA ALA A 152 6.55 -9.40 5.73
C ALA A 152 6.80 -10.74 6.43
N GLU A 153 7.98 -11.35 6.27
CA GLU A 153 8.31 -12.65 6.89
C GLU A 153 8.32 -12.58 8.42
N TYR A 154 8.85 -11.50 9.00
CA TYR A 154 8.88 -11.31 10.46
C TYR A 154 7.45 -11.16 11.02
N ILE A 155 6.61 -10.45 10.29
CA ILE A 155 5.20 -10.26 10.63
C ILE A 155 4.46 -11.59 10.53
N GLU A 156 4.68 -12.36 9.45
CA GLU A 156 4.03 -13.64 9.23
C GLU A 156 4.36 -14.66 10.33
N LYS A 157 5.61 -14.72 10.79
CA LYS A 157 6.02 -15.63 11.88
C LYS A 157 5.22 -15.40 13.16
N VAL A 158 4.99 -14.15 13.53
CA VAL A 158 4.19 -13.84 14.73
C VAL A 158 2.70 -14.00 14.45
N ALA A 159 2.24 -13.58 13.27
CA ALA A 159 0.83 -13.72 12.87
C ALA A 159 0.36 -15.19 12.79
N GLY A 160 1.26 -16.11 12.44
CA GLY A 160 1.02 -17.55 12.41
C GLY A 160 1.30 -18.27 13.73
N GLY A 161 1.84 -17.59 14.74
CA GLY A 161 2.23 -18.19 16.03
C GLY A 161 3.52 -19.02 15.98
N GLU A 162 4.33 -18.87 14.93
CA GLU A 162 5.63 -19.55 14.78
C GLU A 162 6.73 -18.93 15.65
N ALA A 163 6.60 -17.65 16.00
CA ALA A 163 7.50 -16.92 16.88
C ALA A 163 6.73 -15.94 17.77
N THR A 164 7.31 -15.58 18.92
CA THR A 164 6.77 -14.51 19.77
C THR A 164 7.23 -13.13 19.28
N ALA A 165 6.48 -12.09 19.66
CA ALA A 165 6.89 -10.70 19.42
C ALA A 165 8.30 -10.40 19.95
N GLU A 166 8.62 -10.86 21.16
CA GLU A 166 9.93 -10.65 21.79
C GLU A 166 11.09 -11.22 20.95
N GLN A 167 10.94 -12.44 20.44
CA GLN A 167 11.95 -13.09 19.60
C GLN A 167 12.21 -12.30 18.32
N VAL A 168 11.15 -11.83 17.67
CA VAL A 168 11.24 -11.07 16.43
C VAL A 168 11.81 -9.68 16.66
N VAL A 169 11.36 -8.97 17.70
CA VAL A 169 11.86 -7.64 18.05
C VAL A 169 13.34 -7.68 18.42
N ALA A 170 13.80 -8.72 19.12
CA ALA A 170 15.21 -8.92 19.39
C ALA A 170 16.03 -9.12 18.09
N ALA A 171 15.52 -9.91 17.14
CA ALA A 171 16.16 -10.11 15.84
C ALA A 171 16.23 -8.83 15.00
N LEU A 172 15.22 -7.97 15.07
CA LEU A 172 15.17 -6.67 14.37
C LEU A 172 16.10 -5.59 14.95
N ARG A 173 16.70 -5.85 16.12
CA ARG A 173 17.60 -4.93 16.82
C ARG A 173 19.07 -5.37 16.77
N GLY A 174 19.34 -6.64 16.48
CA GLY A 174 20.69 -7.19 16.28
C GLY A 174 21.23 -6.85 14.90
#